data_AF-A0A1F3V379-F1
#
_entry.id   AF-A0A1F3V379-F1
#
_cell.length_a   1.000
_cell.length_b   1.000
_cell.length_c   1.000
_cell.angle_alpha   90.00
_cell.angle_beta   90.00
_cell.angle_gamma   90.00
#
_symmetry.space_group_name_H-M   'P 1'
#
loop_
_entity.id
_entity.type
_entity.pdbx_description
1 polymer ?
#
loop_
_entity_poly.entity_id
_entity_poly.type
_entity_poly.pdbx_seq_one_letter_code
_entity_poly.pdbx_strand_id
1 'polypeptide(L)'
;MKIYIMVISFFVVISVFYSCSNLEKKNSTVISLSDSKSTPKREISSDTEVLTKTSVNGHVFTQVLDYPEMGNAWRDESGLIWGDIAMDDTGQEKSVIQGHAWVYCNEIGAKVPSKEQFAQLVEYLGGKTKNGYRPEIIPNLADHMYWTSSVSNTDDEHYGIRFDANHGILESYLRNDFFSVRCVK
;
A
#
# COMPACT_ATOMS: atom_id res chain seq x y z
N MET A 1 34.61 -11.03 -41.31
CA MET A 1 34.07 -9.66 -41.19
C MET A 1 32.79 -9.60 -42.03
N LYS A 2 31.62 -9.63 -41.39
CA LYS A 2 30.31 -9.53 -42.05
C LYS A 2 29.55 -8.39 -41.37
N ILE A 3 29.32 -7.33 -42.12
CA ILE A 3 28.63 -6.11 -41.70
C ILE A 3 27.15 -6.32 -41.99
N TYR A 4 26.31 -6.35 -40.95
CA TYR A 4 24.86 -6.28 -41.07
C TYR A 4 24.41 -4.84 -40.83
N ILE A 5 23.98 -4.17 -41.89
CA ILE A 5 23.27 -2.89 -41.83
C ILE A 5 21.79 -3.24 -41.95
N MET A 6 21.01 -2.97 -40.90
CA MET A 6 19.56 -3.07 -40.96
C MET A 6 18.90 -1.80 -40.40
N VAL A 7 18.54 -0.96 -41.36
CA VAL A 7 17.50 0.07 -41.47
C VAL A 7 16.68 0.37 -40.20
N ILE A 8 16.85 1.59 -39.69
CA ILE A 8 15.98 2.25 -38.70
C ILE A 8 14.85 2.96 -39.47
N SER A 9 13.61 2.55 -39.25
CA SER A 9 12.42 3.23 -39.81
C SER A 9 11.87 4.23 -38.80
N PHE A 10 12.12 5.52 -39.07
CA PHE A 10 11.47 6.67 -38.45
C PHE A 10 10.03 6.80 -38.97
N PHE A 11 9.04 6.80 -38.08
CA PHE A 11 7.70 7.34 -38.38
C PHE A 11 7.48 8.62 -37.57
N VAL A 12 7.58 9.74 -38.28
CA VAL A 12 7.05 11.06 -37.91
C VAL A 12 5.84 11.28 -38.81
N VAL A 13 4.85 12.06 -38.33
CA VAL A 13 3.86 12.91 -39.05
C VAL A 13 2.42 12.66 -38.56
N ILE A 14 1.47 13.58 -38.34
CA ILE A 14 1.29 15.05 -38.22
C ILE A 14 -0.18 15.25 -37.75
N SER A 15 -0.46 16.28 -36.90
CA SER A 15 -1.68 17.12 -36.71
C SER A 15 -3.12 16.53 -36.72
N VAL A 16 -4.12 17.05 -36.00
CA VAL A 16 -4.92 18.25 -36.35
C VAL A 16 -5.64 18.81 -35.11
N PHE A 17 -5.43 20.11 -34.84
CA PHE A 17 -6.31 20.94 -34.01
C PHE A 17 -7.44 21.48 -34.89
N TYR A 18 -8.70 21.24 -34.50
CA TYR A 18 -9.85 21.97 -35.05
C TYR A 18 -10.33 23.01 -34.05
N SER A 19 -10.22 24.27 -34.48
CA SER A 19 -10.90 25.44 -33.93
C SER A 19 -12.27 25.56 -34.62
N CYS A 20 -13.32 25.94 -33.89
CA CYS A 20 -14.35 26.83 -34.45
C CYS A 20 -15.29 27.37 -33.37
N SER A 21 -15.15 28.67 -33.15
CA SER A 21 -16.08 29.60 -32.51
C SER A 21 -17.41 29.66 -33.27
N ASN A 22 -18.53 29.89 -32.59
CA ASN A 22 -19.53 30.81 -33.11
C ASN A 22 -20.47 31.39 -32.03
N LEU A 23 -20.53 32.72 -32.02
CA LEU A 23 -21.49 33.57 -31.33
C LEU A 23 -22.79 33.65 -32.14
N GLU A 24 -23.92 33.77 -31.43
CA GLU A 24 -25.11 34.62 -31.69
C GLU A 24 -26.25 34.09 -30.78
N LYS A 25 -27.14 34.84 -30.12
CA LYS A 25 -27.68 36.19 -30.31
C LYS A 25 -28.28 36.68 -28.98
N LYS A 26 -28.21 38.00 -28.76
CA LYS A 26 -28.90 38.72 -27.66
C LYS A 26 -30.40 38.81 -27.92
N ASN A 27 -31.21 38.72 -26.86
CA ASN A 27 -32.44 39.52 -26.73
C ASN A 27 -32.66 39.86 -25.25
N SER A 28 -32.83 41.16 -24.98
CA SER A 28 -33.01 41.75 -23.66
C SER A 28 -34.50 41.98 -23.36
N THR A 29 -34.93 41.59 -22.16
CA THR A 29 -36.08 42.22 -21.48
C THR A 29 -35.71 42.41 -20.01
N VAL A 30 -35.85 43.64 -19.54
CA VAL A 30 -35.48 44.15 -18.21
C VAL A 30 -36.65 43.97 -17.24
N ILE A 31 -36.45 43.37 -16.06
CA ILE A 31 -37.17 43.70 -14.80
C ILE A 31 -36.19 43.58 -13.60
N SER A 32 -36.43 44.45 -12.64
CA SER A 32 -35.63 45.09 -11.59
C SER A 32 -35.13 44.28 -10.38
N LEU A 33 -34.01 44.80 -9.84
CA LEU A 33 -33.56 44.90 -8.44
C LEU A 33 -34.21 44.00 -7.37
N SER A 34 -33.41 43.10 -6.78
CA SER A 34 -32.85 43.20 -5.42
C SER A 34 -32.44 41.80 -4.94
N ASP A 35 -31.16 41.59 -4.67
CA ASP A 35 -30.67 41.01 -3.41
C ASP A 35 -29.26 40.45 -3.56
N SER A 36 -28.45 40.78 -2.56
CA SER A 36 -27.07 40.35 -2.42
C SER A 36 -27.00 38.81 -2.37
N LYS A 37 -26.16 38.19 -3.19
CA LYS A 37 -25.57 36.92 -2.81
C LYS A 37 -24.21 36.75 -3.47
N SER A 38 -23.22 36.67 -2.59
CA SER A 38 -21.84 36.29 -2.85
C SER A 38 -21.74 35.23 -3.95
N THR A 39 -20.85 35.47 -4.90
CA THR A 39 -20.39 34.49 -5.88
C THR A 39 -20.05 33.18 -5.17
N PRO A 40 -20.58 32.02 -5.55
CA PRO A 40 -20.08 30.76 -5.04
C PRO A 40 -18.69 30.57 -5.63
N LYS A 41 -17.67 30.84 -4.80
CA LYS A 41 -16.32 30.32 -5.00
C LYS A 41 -16.49 28.81 -5.11
N ARG A 42 -16.23 28.25 -6.30
CA ARG A 42 -16.12 26.81 -6.49
C ARG A 42 -14.87 26.39 -5.71
N GLU A 43 -15.04 26.06 -4.44
CA GLU A 43 -14.07 25.29 -3.69
C GLU A 43 -13.90 23.99 -4.45
N ILE A 44 -12.72 23.83 -5.06
CA ILE A 44 -12.24 22.54 -5.49
C ILE A 44 -11.98 21.82 -4.16
N SER A 45 -12.96 21.05 -3.66
CA SER A 45 -12.69 20.16 -2.54
C SER A 45 -11.75 19.08 -3.09
N SER A 46 -10.52 19.11 -2.60
CA SER A 46 -9.57 18.01 -2.77
C SER A 46 -9.93 16.92 -1.78
N ASP A 47 -11.18 16.46 -1.81
CA ASP A 47 -11.64 15.37 -0.99
C ASP A 47 -11.07 14.09 -1.59
N THR A 48 -9.79 13.82 -1.30
CA THR A 48 -9.26 12.46 -1.40
C THR A 48 -10.11 11.63 -0.45
N GLU A 49 -11.04 10.86 -1.01
CA GLU A 49 -11.85 9.94 -0.23
C GLU A 49 -10.92 8.96 0.46
N VAL A 50 -10.88 9.03 1.78
CA VAL A 50 -10.04 8.18 2.61
C VAL A 50 -10.65 6.78 2.62
N LEU A 51 -9.98 5.83 1.95
CA LEU A 51 -10.44 4.46 1.88
C LEU A 51 -10.28 3.77 3.24
N THR A 52 -11.35 3.12 3.71
CA THR A 52 -11.34 2.34 4.95
C THR A 52 -11.83 0.91 4.74
N LYS A 53 -11.29 -0.02 5.53
CA LYS A 53 -11.78 -1.40 5.68
C LYS A 53 -12.07 -1.68 7.14
N THR A 54 -13.10 -2.46 7.43
CA THR A 54 -13.48 -2.82 8.80
C THR A 54 -13.42 -4.33 8.97
N SER A 55 -12.76 -4.78 10.04
CA SER A 55 -12.70 -6.20 10.35
C SER A 55 -14.02 -6.73 10.89
N VAL A 56 -14.14 -8.05 10.96
CA VAL A 56 -15.30 -8.73 11.55
C VAL A 56 -15.55 -8.39 13.02
N ASN A 57 -14.55 -7.82 13.69
CA ASN A 57 -14.62 -7.38 15.09
C ASN A 57 -14.82 -5.87 15.24
N GLY A 58 -14.99 -5.15 14.14
CA GLY A 58 -15.19 -3.70 14.14
C GLY A 58 -13.91 -2.87 14.11
N HIS A 59 -12.73 -3.49 13.99
CA HIS A 59 -11.48 -2.74 13.91
C HIS A 59 -11.33 -2.08 12.53
N VAL A 60 -11.04 -0.77 12.51
CA VAL A 60 -10.93 0.01 11.28
C VAL A 60 -9.48 0.12 10.83
N PHE A 61 -9.27 -0.15 9.54
CA PHE A 61 -8.02 0.06 8.82
C PHE A 61 -8.21 1.17 7.80
N THR A 62 -7.28 2.12 7.76
CA THR A 62 -7.34 3.30 6.90
C THR A 62 -6.18 3.29 5.92
N GLN A 63 -6.44 3.48 4.62
CA GLN A 63 -5.38 3.54 3.62
C GLN A 63 -4.46 4.74 3.88
N VAL A 64 -3.15 4.55 3.71
CA VAL A 64 -2.14 5.60 3.84
C VAL A 64 -1.43 5.82 2.51
N LEU A 65 -1.40 7.08 2.06
CA LEU A 65 -0.78 7.47 0.80
C LEU A 65 0.54 8.25 0.97
N ASP A 66 0.84 8.68 2.19
CA ASP A 66 2.00 9.53 2.50
C ASP A 66 3.35 8.76 2.50
N TYR A 67 3.30 7.42 2.37
CA TYR A 67 4.47 6.53 2.38
C TYR A 67 4.47 5.63 1.14
N PRO A 68 4.70 6.19 -0.07
CA PRO A 68 4.68 5.43 -1.32
C PRO A 68 5.69 4.27 -1.34
N GLU A 69 6.79 4.39 -0.60
CA GLU A 69 7.79 3.34 -0.41
C GLU A 69 7.25 2.10 0.32
N MET A 70 6.13 2.23 1.04
CA MET A 70 5.45 1.13 1.72
C MET A 70 4.31 0.52 0.87
N GLY A 71 4.16 0.91 -0.39
CA GLY A 71 3.16 0.37 -1.30
C GLY A 71 1.71 0.69 -0.87
N ASN A 72 0.80 -0.26 -1.05
CA ASN A 72 -0.59 -0.12 -0.58
C ASN A 72 -0.68 -0.29 0.95
N ALA A 73 -0.24 0.74 1.68
CA ALA A 73 -0.11 0.72 3.13
C ALA A 73 -1.44 1.03 3.85
N TRP A 74 -1.63 0.42 5.02
CA TRP A 74 -2.84 0.55 5.83
C TRP A 74 -2.49 0.81 7.29
N ARG A 75 -3.09 1.86 7.86
CA ARG A 75 -2.99 2.18 9.28
C ARG A 75 -4.05 1.43 10.05
N ASP A 76 -3.65 0.74 11.11
CA ASP A 76 -4.59 0.13 12.07
C ASP A 76 -5.01 1.13 13.18
N GLU A 77 -5.90 0.70 14.07
CA GLU A 77 -6.42 1.54 15.15
C GLU A 77 -5.38 1.92 16.21
N SER A 78 -4.26 1.20 16.30
CA SER A 78 -3.14 1.57 17.18
C SER A 78 -2.31 2.72 16.60
N GLY A 79 -2.56 3.06 15.33
CA GLY A 79 -1.80 4.06 14.58
C GLY A 79 -0.62 3.47 13.81
N LEU A 80 -0.35 2.16 13.95
CA LEU A 80 0.72 1.45 13.27
C LEU A 80 0.38 1.30 11.78
N ILE A 81 1.35 1.59 10.92
CA ILE A 81 1.17 1.52 9.46
C ILE A 81 1.76 0.20 8.97
N TRP A 82 0.91 -0.65 8.41
CA TRP A 82 1.29 -1.90 7.75
C TRP A 82 1.55 -1.62 6.28
N GLY A 83 2.81 -1.74 5.87
CA GLY A 83 3.19 -1.66 4.46
C GLY A 83 2.69 -2.88 3.69
N ASP A 84 2.62 -2.76 2.37
CA ASP A 84 2.40 -3.88 1.46
C ASP A 84 3.62 -4.83 1.45
N ILE A 85 3.51 -5.92 0.71
CA ILE A 85 4.65 -6.78 0.43
C ILE A 85 5.73 -6.01 -0.34
N ALA A 86 6.98 -6.19 0.07
CA ALA A 86 8.10 -5.58 -0.59
C ALA A 86 8.29 -6.16 -2.00
N MET A 87 8.45 -5.30 -2.99
CA MET A 87 8.82 -5.67 -4.35
C MET A 87 10.27 -5.26 -4.64
N ASP A 88 10.94 -5.97 -5.52
CA ASP A 88 12.22 -5.59 -6.09
C ASP A 88 12.06 -4.65 -7.30
N ASP A 89 13.18 -4.18 -7.84
CA ASP A 89 13.21 -3.23 -8.97
C ASP A 89 12.63 -3.81 -10.28
N THR A 90 12.43 -5.12 -10.34
CA THR A 90 11.79 -5.82 -11.47
C THR A 90 10.29 -5.98 -11.27
N GLY A 91 9.75 -5.55 -10.13
CA GLY A 91 8.35 -5.71 -9.74
C GLY A 91 8.02 -7.11 -9.22
N GLN A 92 9.03 -7.92 -8.89
CA GLN A 92 8.85 -9.23 -8.29
C GLN A 92 8.90 -9.15 -6.77
N GLU A 93 8.27 -10.11 -6.10
CA GLU A 93 8.31 -10.19 -4.64
C GLU A 93 9.75 -10.30 -4.11
N LYS A 94 10.08 -9.43 -3.15
CA LYS A 94 11.35 -9.52 -2.42
C LYS A 94 11.24 -10.57 -1.32
N SER A 95 11.84 -11.73 -1.59
CA SER A 95 12.04 -12.80 -0.61
C SER A 95 13.49 -12.83 -0.12
N VAL A 96 13.70 -12.72 1.20
CA VAL A 96 15.02 -12.58 1.82
C VAL A 96 15.12 -13.30 3.17
N ILE A 97 16.37 -13.45 3.64
CA ILE A 97 16.68 -13.94 4.99
C ILE A 97 16.41 -12.88 6.06
N GLN A 98 16.29 -13.29 7.33
CA GLN A 98 15.84 -12.40 8.42
C GLN A 98 16.68 -11.13 8.57
N GLY A 99 18.01 -11.25 8.48
CA GLY A 99 18.91 -10.10 8.59
C GLY A 99 18.73 -9.07 7.47
N HIS A 100 18.40 -9.52 6.25
CA HIS A 100 18.16 -8.64 5.12
C HIS A 100 16.79 -7.96 5.17
N ALA A 101 15.78 -8.60 5.77
CA ALA A 101 14.49 -7.95 6.01
C ALA A 101 14.65 -6.71 6.92
N TRP A 102 15.49 -6.82 7.96
CA TRP A 102 15.86 -5.70 8.83
C TRP A 102 16.52 -4.56 8.05
N VAL A 103 17.52 -4.89 7.22
CA VAL A 103 18.24 -3.91 6.41
C VAL A 103 17.27 -3.18 5.49
N TYR A 104 16.46 -3.93 4.72
CA TYR A 104 15.50 -3.34 3.79
C TYR A 104 14.49 -2.42 4.48
N CYS A 105 13.85 -2.87 5.57
CA CYS A 105 12.85 -2.03 6.23
C CYS A 105 13.47 -0.73 6.75
N ASN A 106 14.70 -0.76 7.26
CA ASN A 106 15.36 0.46 7.71
C ASN A 106 15.74 1.42 6.57
N GLU A 107 16.13 0.90 5.40
CA GLU A 107 16.46 1.71 4.22
C GLU A 107 15.27 2.57 3.76
N ILE A 108 14.04 2.04 3.88
CA ILE A 108 12.81 2.77 3.59
C ILE A 108 12.27 3.55 4.80
N GLY A 109 13.04 3.67 5.88
CA GLY A 109 12.62 4.38 7.10
C GLY A 109 11.46 3.72 7.85
N ALA A 110 11.31 2.40 7.73
CA ALA A 110 10.34 1.54 8.41
C ALA A 110 11.07 0.52 9.31
N LYS A 111 10.35 -0.47 9.83
CA LYS A 111 10.90 -1.53 10.70
C LYS A 111 10.27 -2.88 10.36
N VAL A 112 10.99 -3.96 10.67
CA VAL A 112 10.39 -5.31 10.68
C VAL A 112 9.41 -5.38 11.86
N PRO A 113 8.18 -5.92 11.69
CA PRO A 113 7.21 -5.98 12.78
C PRO A 113 7.66 -6.93 13.90
N SER A 114 7.34 -6.61 15.15
CA SER A 114 7.59 -7.49 16.28
C SER A 114 6.54 -8.60 16.39
N LYS A 115 6.83 -9.64 17.19
CA LYS A 115 5.85 -10.68 17.49
C LYS A 115 4.58 -10.12 18.15
N GLU A 116 4.70 -9.10 19.00
CA GLU A 116 3.57 -8.44 19.66
C GLU A 116 2.71 -7.68 18.65
N GLN A 117 3.32 -7.01 17.67
CA GLN A 117 2.60 -6.30 16.62
C GLN A 117 1.82 -7.27 15.74
N PHE A 118 2.41 -8.41 15.35
CA PHE A 118 1.67 -9.45 14.64
C PHE A 118 0.57 -10.08 15.49
N ALA A 119 0.80 -10.33 16.78
CA ALA A 119 -0.24 -10.85 17.67
C ALA A 119 -1.43 -9.88 17.80
N GLN A 120 -1.16 -8.57 17.87
CA GLN A 120 -2.20 -7.54 17.86
C GLN A 120 -2.96 -7.51 16.52
N LEU A 121 -2.24 -7.61 15.40
CA LEU A 121 -2.87 -7.70 14.07
C LEU A 121 -3.80 -8.91 13.98
N VAL A 122 -3.38 -10.08 14.44
CA VAL A 122 -4.22 -11.29 14.46
C VAL A 122 -5.49 -11.09 15.28
N GLU A 123 -5.40 -10.41 16.43
CA GLU A 123 -6.56 -10.05 17.22
C GLU A 123 -7.52 -9.10 16.46
N TYR A 124 -6.98 -8.05 15.85
CA TYR A 124 -7.76 -7.10 15.05
C TYR A 124 -8.45 -7.78 13.86
N LEU A 125 -7.78 -8.75 13.25
CA LEU A 125 -8.29 -9.51 12.11
C LEU A 125 -9.22 -10.67 12.50
N GLY A 126 -9.53 -10.87 13.78
CA GLY A 126 -10.56 -11.82 14.20
C GLY A 126 -10.06 -13.15 14.75
N GLY A 127 -8.75 -13.35 14.92
CA GLY A 127 -8.16 -14.64 15.32
C GLY A 127 -8.64 -15.22 16.66
N LYS A 128 -9.14 -14.39 17.57
CA LYS A 128 -9.73 -14.82 18.86
C LYS A 128 -11.25 -15.02 18.83
N THR A 129 -11.89 -14.89 17.68
CA THR A 129 -13.36 -14.84 17.56
C THR A 129 -13.93 -16.00 16.80
N LYS A 130 -15.23 -16.24 16.94
CA LYS A 130 -15.97 -17.29 16.21
C LYS A 130 -15.92 -17.12 14.69
N ASN A 131 -15.60 -15.92 14.20
CA ASN A 131 -15.56 -15.60 12.77
C ASN A 131 -14.19 -15.92 12.13
N GLY A 132 -13.19 -16.28 12.96
CA GLY A 132 -11.85 -16.64 12.53
C GLY A 132 -10.99 -15.44 12.14
N TYR A 133 -9.71 -15.74 11.91
CA TYR A 133 -8.71 -14.81 11.39
C TYR A 133 -8.95 -14.53 9.90
N ARG A 134 -8.94 -13.24 9.51
CA ARG A 134 -9.30 -12.74 8.17
C ARG A 134 -8.16 -11.93 7.54
N PRO A 135 -7.12 -12.60 7.01
CA PRO A 135 -5.95 -11.91 6.48
C PRO A 135 -6.27 -11.03 5.26
N GLU A 136 -7.35 -11.31 4.51
CA GLU A 136 -7.73 -10.60 3.29
C GLU A 136 -8.06 -9.10 3.48
N ILE A 137 -8.23 -8.66 4.73
CA ILE A 137 -8.45 -7.24 5.05
C ILE A 137 -7.20 -6.42 4.70
N ILE A 138 -6.01 -6.94 5.00
CA ILE A 138 -4.75 -6.32 4.62
C ILE A 138 -4.30 -6.91 3.26
N PRO A 139 -4.04 -6.08 2.24
CA PRO A 139 -3.58 -6.55 0.95
C PRO A 139 -2.33 -7.43 1.04
N ASN A 140 -2.30 -8.52 0.26
CA ASN A 140 -1.18 -9.47 0.15
C ASN A 140 -0.80 -10.15 1.48
N LEU A 141 -1.63 -10.10 2.51
CA LEU A 141 -1.32 -10.75 3.78
C LEU A 141 -1.54 -12.27 3.73
N ALA A 142 -2.58 -12.75 3.06
CA ALA A 142 -3.08 -14.13 3.17
C ALA A 142 -2.13 -15.23 2.66
N ASP A 143 -1.21 -14.92 1.75
CA ASP A 143 -0.49 -15.95 0.99
C ASP A 143 1.00 -16.05 1.34
N HIS A 144 1.45 -15.38 2.40
CA HIS A 144 2.88 -15.15 2.63
C HIS A 144 3.31 -15.46 4.06
N MET A 145 4.62 -15.65 4.21
CA MET A 145 5.30 -15.74 5.50
C MET A 145 6.21 -14.52 5.64
N TYR A 146 6.31 -13.99 6.86
CA TYR A 146 7.07 -12.75 7.11
C TYR A 146 8.02 -12.92 8.27
N TRP A 147 9.18 -12.29 8.18
CA TRP A 147 10.08 -12.20 9.32
C TRP A 147 9.53 -11.26 10.39
N THR A 148 9.78 -11.61 11.66
CA THR A 148 9.58 -10.69 12.78
C THR A 148 10.92 -10.13 13.27
N SER A 149 10.87 -9.03 14.02
CA SER A 149 12.03 -8.47 14.71
C SER A 149 12.42 -9.25 15.97
N SER A 150 11.63 -10.26 16.36
CA SER A 150 11.88 -11.08 17.54
C SER A 150 12.84 -12.23 17.22
N VAL A 151 13.76 -12.48 18.14
CA VAL A 151 14.62 -13.67 18.12
C VAL A 151 13.83 -14.89 18.63
N SER A 152 14.25 -16.09 18.23
CA SER A 152 13.68 -17.29 18.82
C SER A 152 14.10 -17.43 20.28
N ASN A 153 13.20 -17.98 21.11
CA ASN A 153 13.50 -18.30 22.51
C ASN A 153 14.29 -19.61 22.64
N THR A 154 14.61 -20.28 21.53
CA THR A 154 15.59 -21.37 21.54
C THR A 154 16.94 -20.75 21.86
N ASP A 155 17.73 -21.36 22.76
CA ASP A 155 19.13 -20.95 23.03
C ASP A 155 20.08 -21.09 21.80
N ASP A 156 19.50 -21.27 20.61
CA ASP A 156 20.14 -21.47 19.33
C ASP A 156 20.00 -20.22 18.45
N GLU A 157 21.14 -19.56 18.20
CA GLU A 157 21.27 -18.33 17.41
C GLU A 157 20.90 -18.49 15.93
N HIS A 158 20.75 -19.73 15.45
CA HIS A 158 20.35 -20.05 14.08
C HIS A 158 18.84 -19.87 13.83
N TYR A 159 18.03 -19.67 14.87
CA TYR A 159 16.58 -19.55 14.77
C TYR A 159 16.04 -18.13 15.02
N GLY A 160 15.07 -17.74 14.21
CA GLY A 160 14.30 -16.50 14.33
C GLY A 160 12.81 -16.81 14.39
N ILE A 161 12.00 -15.79 14.69
CA ILE A 161 10.54 -15.91 14.64
C ILE A 161 10.03 -15.38 13.30
N ARG A 162 9.22 -16.18 12.61
CA ARG A 162 8.42 -15.78 11.45
C ARG A 162 6.93 -15.75 11.80
N PHE A 163 6.16 -15.05 10.99
CA PHE A 163 4.71 -14.99 11.03
C PHE A 163 4.15 -15.67 9.77
N ASP A 164 3.40 -16.75 9.97
CA ASP A 164 2.56 -17.35 8.92
C ASP A 164 1.26 -16.56 8.86
N ALA A 165 1.14 -15.73 7.84
CA ALA A 165 0.05 -14.79 7.71
C ALA A 165 -1.21 -15.39 7.09
N ASN A 166 -1.16 -16.63 6.58
CA ASN A 166 -2.35 -17.38 6.18
C ASN A 166 -3.13 -17.84 7.42
N HIS A 167 -2.40 -18.33 8.43
CA HIS A 167 -3.00 -18.91 9.63
C HIS A 167 -2.99 -17.96 10.85
N GLY A 168 -2.25 -16.86 10.79
CA GLY A 168 -2.12 -15.92 11.89
C GLY A 168 -1.30 -16.48 13.06
N ILE A 169 -0.26 -17.26 12.76
CA ILE A 169 0.56 -17.96 13.77
C ILE A 169 2.02 -17.55 13.70
N LEU A 170 2.70 -17.59 14.85
CA LEU A 170 4.12 -17.29 14.98
C LEU A 170 4.90 -18.59 15.17
N GLU A 171 5.99 -18.75 14.43
CA GLU A 171 6.77 -19.98 14.40
C GLU A 171 8.27 -19.70 14.50
N SER A 172 9.01 -20.60 15.17
CA SER A 172 10.47 -20.59 15.17
C SER A 172 10.99 -21.28 13.91
N TYR A 173 11.94 -20.64 13.23
CA TYR A 173 12.45 -21.12 11.95
C TYR A 173 13.89 -20.69 11.68
N LEU A 174 14.60 -21.35 10.77
CA LEU A 174 15.99 -21.06 10.46
C LEU A 174 16.16 -19.67 9.84
N ARG A 175 17.06 -18.85 10.39
CA ARG A 175 17.24 -17.44 9.99
C ARG A 175 17.78 -17.26 8.57
N ASN A 176 18.33 -18.31 7.97
CA ASN A 176 18.88 -18.33 6.61
C ASN A 176 17.87 -18.76 5.54
N ASP A 177 16.63 -19.07 5.92
CA ASP A 177 15.56 -19.32 4.94
C ASP A 177 14.96 -18.01 4.43
N PHE A 178 14.32 -18.08 3.26
CA PHE A 178 13.86 -16.92 2.52
C PHE A 178 12.35 -16.72 2.69
N PHE A 179 11.95 -15.52 3.09
CA PHE A 179 10.55 -15.13 3.24
C PHE A 179 10.30 -13.73 2.70
N SER A 180 9.03 -13.47 2.39
CA SER A 180 8.50 -12.17 2.01
C SER A 180 8.84 -11.11 3.06
N VAL A 181 9.07 -9.88 2.61
CA VAL A 181 9.28 -8.75 3.52
C VAL A 181 8.02 -7.91 3.60
N ARG A 182 7.61 -7.61 4.82
CA ARG A 182 6.61 -6.60 5.14
C ARG A 182 7.13 -5.75 6.28
N CYS A 183 7.01 -4.44 6.14
CA CYS A 183 7.50 -3.49 7.12
C CYS A 183 6.35 -2.76 7.79
N VAL A 184 6.61 -2.21 8.97
CA VAL A 184 5.71 -1.32 9.72
C VAL A 184 6.37 0.02 10.04
N LYS A 185 5.55 1.06 10.22
CA LYS A 185 5.99 2.41 10.62
C LYS A 185 5.14 2.97 11.74
#